data_AF-A0A7V1F951-F1
#
_entry.id   AF-A0A7V1F951-F1
#
_cell.length_a   1.000
_cell.length_b   1.000
_cell.length_c   1.000
_cell.angle_alpha   90.00
_cell.angle_beta   90.00
_cell.angle_gamma   90.00
#
_symmetry.space_group_name_H-M   'P 1'
#
loop_
_entity.id
_entity.type
_entity.pdbx_description
1 polymer ?
#
loop_
_entity_poly.entity_id
_entity_poly.type
_entity_poly.pdbx_seq_one_letter_code
_entity_poly.pdbx_strand_id
1 'polypeptide(L)'
;MLEALEDLILERKKERPDHSYTVQLFTEGKSKIAQKVGEEATETIVAYLSQSGQRLVEESADLLYHLLVLLADAGVPLDSLWRELEKRRK
;
A
#
# COMPACT_ATOMS: atom_id res chain seq x y z
N MET A 1 11.96 -1.04 -7.14
CA MET A 1 11.25 -2.18 -6.51
C MET A 1 9.81 -1.80 -6.21
N LEU A 2 9.58 -0.67 -5.53
CA LEU A 2 8.23 -0.13 -5.31
C LEU A 2 7.59 0.39 -6.60
N GLU A 3 8.39 0.87 -7.56
CA GLU A 3 7.92 1.28 -8.89
C GLU A 3 7.34 0.09 -9.65
N ALA A 4 8.05 -1.05 -9.68
CA ALA A 4 7.55 -2.27 -10.30
C ALA A 4 6.28 -2.80 -9.62
N LEU A 5 6.13 -2.57 -8.31
CA LEU A 5 4.92 -2.91 -7.57
C LEU A 5 3.77 -1.95 -7.89
N GLU A 6 4.03 -0.66 -8.03
CA GLU A 6 3.06 0.34 -8.52
C GLU A 6 2.58 -0.04 -9.93
N ASP A 7 3.50 -0.34 -10.85
CA ASP A 7 3.18 -0.76 -12.22
C ASP A 7 2.25 -1.97 -12.23
N LEU A 8 2.55 -2.99 -11.43
CA LEU A 8 1.72 -4.18 -11.29
C LEU A 8 0.33 -3.87 -10.71
N ILE A 9 0.25 -2.95 -9.73
CA ILE A 9 -1.03 -2.53 -9.14
C ILE A 9 -1.88 -1.79 -10.18
N LEU A 10 -1.27 -0.89 -10.97
CA LEU A 10 -1.94 -0.15 -12.04
C LEU A 10 -2.39 -1.07 -13.18
N GLU A 11 -1.56 -2.03 -13.56
CA GLU A 11 -1.91 -3.08 -14.52
C GLU A 11 -3.12 -3.87 -14.03
N ARG A 12 -3.12 -4.34 -12.78
CA ARG A 12 -4.26 -5.08 -12.20
C ARG A 12 -5.52 -4.22 -12.11
N LYS A 13 -5.39 -2.92 -11.80
CA LYS A 13 -6.52 -1.98 -11.80
C LYS A 13 -7.18 -1.89 -13.18
N LYS A 14 -6.36 -1.93 -14.24
CA LYS A 14 -6.80 -1.80 -15.64
C LYS A 14 -7.33 -3.12 -16.22
N GLU A 15 -6.55 -4.19 -16.13
CA GLU A 15 -6.84 -5.47 -16.79
C GLU A 15 -7.83 -6.34 -16.01
N ARG A 16 -7.99 -6.08 -14.71
CA ARG A 16 -8.92 -6.78 -13.80
C ARG A 16 -8.88 -8.33 -13.93
N PRO A 17 -7.70 -8.97 -13.81
CA PRO A 17 -7.60 -10.42 -13.87
C PRO A 17 -8.40 -11.09 -12.75
N ASP A 18 -8.98 -12.25 -13.05
CA ASP A 18 -9.70 -13.07 -12.08
C ASP A 18 -8.80 -13.49 -10.90
N HIS A 19 -9.42 -13.70 -9.74
CA HIS A 19 -8.75 -14.14 -8.51
C HIS A 19 -7.61 -13.24 -7.98
N SER A 20 -7.55 -11.98 -8.43
CA SER A 20 -6.55 -11.01 -7.96
C SER A 20 -7.04 -10.27 -6.72
N TYR A 21 -6.28 -10.36 -5.62
CA TYR A 21 -6.54 -9.61 -4.39
C TYR A 21 -6.57 -8.09 -4.63
N THR A 22 -5.66 -7.57 -5.47
CA THR A 22 -5.64 -6.14 -5.82
C THR A 22 -6.94 -5.72 -6.52
N VAL A 23 -7.48 -6.57 -7.40
CA VAL A 23 -8.76 -6.31 -8.10
C VAL A 23 -9.92 -6.31 -7.13
N GLN A 24 -9.92 -7.21 -6.14
CA GLN A 24 -10.92 -7.24 -5.09
C GLN A 24 -10.94 -5.91 -4.30
N LEU A 25 -9.78 -5.39 -3.89
CA LEU A 25 -9.69 -4.10 -3.18
C LEU A 25 -10.32 -2.94 -3.99
N PHE A 26 -10.00 -2.84 -5.28
CA PHE A 26 -10.60 -1.82 -6.15
C PHE A 26 -12.11 -2.04 -6.37
N THR A 27 -12.57 -3.29 -6.34
CA THR A 27 -13.99 -3.63 -6.46
C THR A 27 -14.77 -3.28 -5.20
N GLU A 28 -14.19 -3.48 -4.02
CA GLU A 28 -14.76 -3.08 -2.72
C GLU A 28 -14.67 -1.55 -2.49
N GLY A 29 -13.78 -0.87 -3.21
CA GLY A 29 -13.75 0.58 -3.34
C GLY A 29 -13.04 1.33 -2.20
N LYS A 30 -13.15 2.66 -2.24
CA LYS A 30 -12.38 3.61 -1.42
C LYS A 30 -12.41 3.31 0.08
N SER A 31 -13.58 2.99 0.62
CA SER A 31 -13.74 2.71 2.05
C SER A 31 -12.92 1.49 2.49
N LYS A 32 -12.91 0.42 1.68
CA LYS A 32 -12.12 -0.77 1.99
C LYS A 32 -10.62 -0.49 1.91
N ILE A 33 -10.19 0.21 0.86
CA ILE A 33 -8.78 0.55 0.66
C ILE A 33 -8.26 1.39 1.83
N ALA A 34 -9.01 2.42 2.24
CA ALA A 34 -8.66 3.25 3.39
C ALA A 34 -8.67 2.45 4.71
N GLN A 35 -9.64 1.56 4.89
CA GLN A 35 -9.70 0.66 6.06
C GLN A 35 -8.42 -0.16 6.17
N LYS A 36 -7.98 -0.80 5.09
CA LYS A 36 -6.76 -1.62 5.09
C LYS A 36 -5.53 -0.80 5.48
N VAL A 37 -5.36 0.40 4.94
CA VAL A 37 -4.23 1.28 5.35
C VAL A 37 -4.25 1.57 6.87
N GLY A 38 -5.42 1.82 7.44
CA GLY A 38 -5.56 2.05 8.89
C GLY A 38 -5.30 0.79 9.74
N GLU A 39 -5.74 -0.38 9.25
CA GLU A 39 -5.49 -1.68 9.86
C GLU A 39 -3.99 -1.98 9.92
N GLU A 40 -3.30 -1.95 8.78
CA GLU A 40 -1.87 -2.24 8.69
C GLU A 40 -1.02 -1.23 9.47
N ALA A 41 -1.43 0.04 9.53
CA ALA A 41 -0.75 1.03 10.35
C ALA A 41 -0.86 0.69 11.84
N THR A 42 -2.03 0.22 12.28
CA THR A 42 -2.25 -0.21 13.66
C THR A 42 -1.45 -1.48 13.96
N GLU A 43 -1.45 -2.46 13.05
CA GLU A 43 -0.70 -3.70 13.19
C GLU A 43 0.81 -3.47 13.21
N THR A 44 1.32 -2.56 12.37
CA THR A 44 2.73 -2.13 12.39
C THR A 44 3.12 -1.56 13.76
N ILE A 45 2.27 -0.71 14.36
CA ILE A 45 2.51 -0.14 15.69
C ILE A 45 2.51 -1.25 16.75
N VAL A 46 1.55 -2.16 16.70
CA VAL A 46 1.47 -3.29 17.64
C VAL A 46 2.72 -4.19 17.49
N ALA A 47 3.13 -4.48 16.26
CA ALA A 47 4.30 -5.31 15.98
C ALA A 47 5.59 -4.71 16.57
N TYR A 48 5.75 -3.38 16.45
CA TYR A 48 6.86 -2.64 17.06
C TYR A 48 6.84 -2.71 18.60
N LEU A 49 5.65 -2.58 19.21
CA LEU A 49 5.52 -2.48 20.67
C LEU A 49 5.58 -3.83 21.39
N SER A 50 5.06 -4.89 20.78
CA SER A 50 4.77 -6.13 21.52
C SER A 50 5.04 -7.44 20.77
N GLN A 51 5.58 -7.39 19.55
CA GLN A 51 5.86 -8.60 18.77
C GLN A 51 7.35 -8.73 18.41
N SER A 52 7.65 -9.23 17.22
CA SER A 52 9.01 -9.51 16.76
C SER A 52 9.41 -8.61 15.59
N GLY A 53 10.73 -8.49 15.36
CA GLY A 53 11.24 -7.79 14.18
C GLY A 53 10.74 -8.39 12.85
N GLN A 54 10.48 -9.70 12.82
CA GLN A 54 9.89 -10.37 11.65
C GLN A 54 8.47 -9.87 11.39
N ARG A 55 7.63 -9.81 12.44
CA ARG A 55 6.27 -9.25 12.31
C ARG A 55 6.29 -7.79 11.91
N LEU A 56 7.20 -6.99 12.48
CA LEU A 56 7.34 -5.60 12.08
C LEU A 56 7.64 -5.44 10.59
N VAL A 57 8.49 -6.30 10.02
CA VAL A 57 8.78 -6.29 8.57
C VAL A 57 7.54 -6.69 7.75
N GLU A 58 6.80 -7.71 8.19
CA GLU A 58 5.57 -8.17 7.53
C GLU A 58 4.50 -7.05 7.49
N GLU A 59 4.12 -6.49 8.64
CA GLU A 59 3.08 -5.45 8.70
C GLU A 59 3.53 -4.15 8.00
N SER A 60 4.83 -3.83 8.03
CA SER A 60 5.36 -2.67 7.29
C SER A 60 5.28 -2.88 5.77
N ALA A 61 5.49 -4.11 5.29
CA ALA A 61 5.36 -4.44 3.88
C ALA A 61 3.89 -4.34 3.43
N ASP A 62 2.96 -4.85 4.25
CA ASP A 62 1.52 -4.76 3.97
C ASP A 62 1.04 -3.30 4.00
N LEU A 63 1.51 -2.50 4.97
CA LEU A 63 1.24 -1.06 5.02
C LEU A 63 1.71 -0.34 3.74
N LEU A 64 2.93 -0.61 3.27
CA LEU A 64 3.45 0.00 2.05
C LEU A 64 2.64 -0.45 0.82
N TYR A 65 2.31 -1.74 0.72
CA TYR A 65 1.49 -2.26 -0.37
C TYR A 65 0.10 -1.58 -0.40
N HIS A 66 -0.59 -1.53 0.74
CA HIS A 66 -1.90 -0.91 0.83
C HIS A 66 -1.87 0.61 0.61
N LEU A 67 -0.78 1.28 1.00
CA LEU A 67 -0.57 2.68 0.65
C LEU A 67 -0.42 2.88 -0.86
N LEU A 68 0.33 2.00 -1.57
CA LEU A 68 0.43 2.07 -3.03
C LEU A 68 -0.92 1.85 -3.72
N VAL A 69 -1.74 0.90 -3.23
CA VAL A 69 -3.11 0.69 -3.74
C VAL A 69 -3.97 1.94 -3.54
N LEU A 70 -3.86 2.61 -2.37
CA LEU A 70 -4.56 3.86 -2.08
C LEU A 70 -4.13 4.98 -3.04
N LEU A 71 -2.83 5.15 -3.25
CA LEU A 71 -2.28 6.15 -4.17
C LEU A 71 -2.75 5.91 -5.60
N ALA A 72 -2.71 4.65 -6.05
CA ALA A 72 -3.23 4.24 -7.36
C ALA A 72 -4.74 4.48 -7.49
N ASP A 73 -5.56 4.24 -6.46
CA ASP A 73 -6.98 4.59 -6.46
C ASP A 73 -7.21 6.11 -6.58
N ALA A 74 -6.43 6.88 -5.81
CA ALA A 74 -6.48 8.33 -5.77
C ALA A 74 -5.91 9.03 -7.02
N GLY A 75 -5.24 8.28 -7.92
CA GLY A 75 -4.57 8.83 -9.10
C GLY A 75 -3.32 9.65 -8.74
N VAL A 76 -2.69 9.36 -7.60
CA VAL A 76 -1.45 10.01 -7.16
C VAL A 76 -0.27 9.09 -7.53
N PRO A 77 0.64 9.51 -8.41
CA PRO A 77 1.77 8.67 -8.80
C PRO A 77 2.83 8.63 -7.69
N LEU A 78 3.52 7.49 -7.55
CA LEU A 78 4.59 7.27 -6.57
C LEU A 78 5.72 8.31 -6.69
N ASP A 79 6.01 8.79 -7.89
CA ASP A 79 6.97 9.90 -8.11
C ASP A 79 6.61 11.15 -7.29
N SER A 80 5.32 11.45 -7.11
CA SER A 80 4.89 12.58 -6.28
C SER A 80 5.23 12.37 -4.80
N LEU A 81 5.07 11.13 -4.30
CA LEU A 81 5.49 10.76 -2.95
C LEU A 81 7.02 10.85 -2.80
N TRP A 82 7.78 10.39 -3.80
CA TRP A 82 9.24 10.47 -3.77
C TRP A 82 9.76 11.91 -3.70
N ARG A 83 9.21 12.80 -4.53
CA ARG A 83 9.56 14.23 -4.47
C ARG A 83 9.28 14.84 -3.09
N GLU A 84 8.23 14.38 -2.44
CA GLU A 84 7.84 14.86 -1.11
C GLU A 84 8.75 14.28 -0.01
N LEU A 85 9.16 13.01 -0.12
CA LEU A 85 10.15 12.39 0.77
C LEU A 85 11.55 13.01 0.62
N GLU A 86 11.99 13.33 -0.61
CA GLU A 86 13.29 13.97 -0.85
C GLU A 86 13.40 15.33 -0.13
N LYS A 87 12.29 16.07 -0.01
CA LYS A 87 12.25 17.33 0.76
C LYS A 87 12.52 17.11 2.26
N ARG A 88 12.17 15.96 2.83
CA ARG A 88 12.39 15.61 4.25
C ARG A 88 13.83 15.16 4.54
N ARG A 89 14.62 14.84 3.51
CA ARG A 89 16.02 14.43 3.65
C ARG A 89 16.98 15.61 3.85
N LYS A 90 16.49 16.84 3.71
CA LYS A 90 17.24 18.08 3.95
C LYS A 90 17.21 18.45 5.42
#